data_AF-A0A351TN79-F1
#
_entry.id   AF-A0A351TN79-F1
#
_cell.length_a   1.000
_cell.length_b   1.000
_cell.length_c   1.000
_cell.angle_alpha   90.00
_cell.angle_beta   90.00
_cell.angle_gamma   90.00
#
_symmetry.space_group_name_H-M   'P 1'
#
loop_
_entity.id
_entity.type
_entity.pdbx_description
1 polymer ?
#
loop_
_entity_poly.entity_id
_entity_poly.type
_entity_poly.pdbx_seq_one_letter_code
_entity_poly.pdbx_strand_id
1 'polypeptide(L)'
;MRRLKRAVIGAAVMLLTLPLCSLGEVSAAGGVKLLNLALNKPATESSVYPGSGKDATKAVDGIVSADSRWSTKRLGTGTPAEQWDENVEQWMTVDLGQEYGITQVNINWEAACATKYTLQGSLDGQEFFDVVDGGASQAGEQQLTDFEKFTARYIRVLCREAKTAKYGYSIYELEVYSEDVIDDSYQPTAADVIAEVENEAPVLAEDGKSLILPEMPEGYAIELYGTDNAQIVSKDNKVCQPLVDMPVNVMYKVTNLQDAEDTAESTVDALLTVPGKYTAQASDNEKPNVVPGLREWKGQEGSFRLTENSRIVYGEESQREAAEMLRSYLEDMLGIEAAIVQGEPQTGDIALENAYTQEELGPEGYYLEIGDVVKISAPTKQGLIYGGASITQILSQSDDLSAPRGLARDYPQYEVRAGMIDVGRMYIPLEYLKEITIYMSYYKMNEAHIHINDYWGQSGYSAFRLESEVYPSIVAKDGYYTKDAYRQYQKDMKAYGIDVITEIDTP
;
A
#
# COMPACT_ATOMS: atom_id res chain seq x y z
N MET A 1 4.33 64.45 47.72
CA MET A 1 3.38 63.38 47.35
C MET A 1 4.00 62.53 46.24
N ARG A 2 3.88 61.18 46.35
CA ARG A 2 4.24 60.11 45.39
C ARG A 2 5.75 59.92 45.13
N ARG A 3 6.44 59.14 45.97
CA ARG A 3 6.62 57.65 45.99
C ARG A 3 7.62 57.15 44.93
N LEU A 4 8.86 56.94 45.39
CA LEU A 4 9.82 55.97 44.87
C LEU A 4 9.17 54.58 44.79
N LYS A 5 9.27 53.91 43.64
CA LYS A 5 9.08 52.47 43.52
C LYS A 5 10.40 51.84 43.08
N ARG A 6 10.93 50.99 43.96
CA ARG A 6 11.98 50.01 43.69
C ARG A 6 11.45 49.01 42.66
N ALA A 7 12.18 48.79 41.57
CA ALA A 7 11.98 47.64 40.70
C ALA A 7 12.80 46.47 41.25
N VAL A 8 12.10 45.38 41.54
CA VAL A 8 12.63 44.10 42.01
C VAL A 8 13.17 43.35 40.80
N ILE A 9 14.40 42.86 40.91
CA ILE A 9 15.01 41.91 39.97
C ILE A 9 14.31 40.57 40.19
N GLY A 10 13.45 40.18 39.24
CA GLY A 10 12.90 38.82 39.17
C GLY A 10 13.84 37.94 38.38
N ALA A 11 14.57 37.05 39.07
CA ALA A 11 15.28 35.95 38.44
C ALA A 11 14.25 34.94 37.94
N ALA A 12 14.08 34.84 36.62
CA ALA A 12 13.33 33.78 35.99
C ALA A 12 14.16 32.48 36.07
N VAL A 13 13.77 31.58 36.97
CA VAL A 13 14.25 30.20 36.97
C VAL A 13 13.57 29.51 35.79
N MET A 14 14.29 29.39 34.68
CA MET A 14 13.88 28.59 33.52
C MET A 14 14.04 27.12 33.93
N LEU A 15 12.96 26.49 34.39
CA LEU A 15 12.93 25.04 34.57
C LEU A 15 13.09 24.41 33.17
N LEU A 16 14.26 23.83 32.93
CA LEU A 16 14.50 22.91 31.82
C LEU A 16 13.68 21.65 32.12
N THR A 17 12.46 21.57 31.58
CA THR A 17 11.74 20.30 31.48
C THR A 17 12.38 19.49 30.37
N LEU A 18 13.34 18.64 30.73
CA LEU A 18 13.75 17.53 29.88
C LEU A 18 12.48 16.71 29.56
N PRO A 19 12.19 16.38 28.30
CA PRO A 19 11.16 15.41 28.02
C PRO A 19 11.64 14.10 28.63
N LEU A 20 10.92 13.62 29.65
CA LEU A 20 10.99 12.23 30.03
C LEU A 20 10.55 11.46 28.79
N CYS A 21 11.48 10.84 28.07
CA CYS A 21 11.14 9.72 27.20
C CYS A 21 10.46 8.70 28.10
N SER A 22 9.13 8.61 28.03
CA SER A 22 8.46 7.39 28.44
C SER A 22 9.00 6.32 27.52
N LEU A 23 9.80 5.41 28.06
CA LEU A 23 9.88 4.07 27.49
C LEU A 23 8.44 3.55 27.53
N GLY A 24 7.72 3.71 26.42
CA GLY A 24 6.53 2.91 26.19
C GLY A 24 7.03 1.48 26.20
N GLU A 25 6.43 0.62 27.02
CA GLU A 25 6.51 -0.81 26.79
C GLU A 25 5.92 -1.02 25.40
N VAL A 26 6.79 -1.19 24.40
CA VAL A 26 6.40 -1.74 23.12
C VAL A 26 6.04 -3.18 23.46
N SER A 27 4.73 -3.43 23.56
CA SER A 27 4.24 -4.80 23.66
C SER A 27 4.62 -5.44 22.34
N ALA A 28 5.48 -6.46 22.36
CA ALA A 28 5.67 -7.31 21.19
C ALA A 28 4.28 -7.76 20.70
N ALA A 29 4.06 -7.71 19.38
CA ALA A 29 2.89 -8.31 18.76
C ALA A 29 2.96 -9.82 18.99
N GLY A 30 2.35 -10.27 20.07
CA GLY A 30 2.15 -11.68 20.35
C GLY A 30 0.69 -11.93 20.13
N GLY A 31 0.36 -12.77 19.15
CA GLY A 31 -0.98 -13.30 18.89
C GLY A 31 -1.54 -14.00 20.12
N VAL A 32 -1.96 -13.22 21.11
CA VAL A 32 -2.49 -13.71 22.38
C VAL A 32 -3.95 -14.04 22.12
N LYS A 33 -4.24 -15.33 21.99
CA LYS A 33 -5.60 -15.82 21.96
C LYS A 33 -6.08 -16.06 23.39
N LEU A 34 -7.21 -15.45 23.75
CA LEU A 34 -7.85 -15.71 25.04
C LEU A 34 -8.41 -17.14 25.07
N LEU A 35 -8.30 -17.80 26.21
CA LEU A 35 -8.85 -19.14 26.41
C LEU A 35 -10.38 -19.06 26.53
N ASN A 36 -11.13 -19.80 25.70
CA ASN A 36 -12.57 -19.94 25.89
C ASN A 36 -12.83 -20.75 27.17
N LEU A 37 -13.20 -20.04 28.23
CA LEU A 37 -13.44 -20.59 29.56
C LEU A 37 -14.67 -21.50 29.62
N ALA A 38 -15.60 -21.38 28.68
CA ALA A 38 -16.80 -22.20 28.59
C ALA A 38 -16.56 -23.53 27.87
N LEU A 39 -15.49 -23.65 27.08
CA LEU A 39 -15.23 -24.83 26.24
C LEU A 39 -15.18 -26.13 27.06
N ASN A 40 -16.02 -27.09 26.67
CA ASN A 40 -16.25 -28.39 27.28
C ASN A 40 -16.60 -28.34 28.79
N LYS A 41 -17.13 -27.22 29.27
CA LYS A 41 -17.55 -27.08 30.66
C LYS A 41 -18.94 -27.67 30.91
N PRO A 42 -19.25 -28.05 32.17
CA PRO A 42 -20.60 -28.46 32.53
C PRO A 42 -21.61 -27.35 32.20
N ALA A 43 -22.64 -27.70 31.44
CA ALA A 43 -23.72 -26.80 31.09
C ALA A 43 -25.08 -27.43 31.41
N THR A 44 -26.04 -26.58 31.75
CA THR A 44 -27.42 -26.97 32.09
C THR A 44 -28.40 -26.02 31.43
N GLU A 45 -29.62 -26.49 31.19
CA GLU A 45 -30.67 -25.72 30.53
C GLU A 45 -32.03 -25.79 31.21
N SER A 46 -32.87 -24.81 30.92
CA SER A 46 -34.29 -24.80 31.27
C SER A 46 -35.07 -25.89 30.51
N SER A 47 -34.74 -26.12 29.24
CA SER A 47 -35.38 -27.13 28.41
C SER A 47 -34.56 -27.48 27.16
N VAL A 48 -34.83 -28.66 26.61
CA VAL A 48 -34.21 -29.18 25.37
C VAL A 48 -35.27 -29.71 24.40
N TYR A 49 -35.04 -29.56 23.09
CA TYR A 49 -35.89 -30.14 22.06
C TYR A 49 -35.90 -31.68 22.19
N PRO A 50 -37.05 -32.32 22.49
CA PRO A 50 -37.06 -33.73 22.89
C PRO A 50 -36.48 -34.67 21.83
N GLY A 51 -35.58 -35.56 22.25
CA GLY A 51 -34.96 -36.58 21.39
C GLY A 51 -33.93 -36.05 20.38
N SER A 52 -33.54 -34.78 20.47
CA SER A 52 -32.65 -34.15 19.50
C SER A 52 -31.16 -34.25 19.82
N GLY A 53 -30.79 -34.52 21.08
CA GLY A 53 -29.39 -34.44 21.54
C GLY A 53 -28.80 -33.04 21.54
N LYS A 54 -29.64 -31.99 21.46
CA LYS A 54 -29.26 -30.56 21.36
C LYS A 54 -29.38 -29.86 22.73
N ASP A 55 -28.82 -30.47 23.75
CA ASP A 55 -28.78 -29.91 25.13
C ASP A 55 -27.72 -28.81 25.27
N ALA A 56 -27.60 -28.20 26.46
CA ALA A 56 -26.69 -27.08 26.68
C ALA A 56 -25.22 -27.42 26.42
N THR A 57 -24.81 -28.69 26.55
CA THR A 57 -23.41 -29.11 26.33
C THR A 57 -22.99 -28.93 24.88
N LYS A 58 -23.96 -28.89 23.96
CA LYS A 58 -23.75 -28.68 22.53
C LYS A 58 -23.54 -27.23 22.11
N ALA A 59 -23.72 -26.30 23.03
CA ALA A 59 -23.42 -24.89 22.82
C ALA A 59 -22.09 -24.49 23.49
N VAL A 60 -21.31 -25.45 23.99
CA VAL A 60 -20.02 -25.19 24.63
C VAL A 60 -18.96 -26.22 24.21
N ASP A 61 -19.18 -26.96 23.11
CA ASP A 61 -18.27 -28.03 22.66
C ASP A 61 -17.31 -27.60 21.54
N GLY A 62 -17.34 -26.33 21.13
CA GLY A 62 -16.49 -25.77 20.08
C GLY A 62 -16.91 -26.19 18.67
N ILE A 63 -18.09 -26.80 18.50
CA ILE A 63 -18.57 -27.29 17.20
C ILE A 63 -19.76 -26.45 16.73
N VAL A 64 -19.52 -25.53 15.81
CA VAL A 64 -20.59 -24.72 15.20
C VAL A 64 -21.24 -25.50 14.04
N SER A 65 -22.35 -26.22 14.30
CA SER A 65 -23.06 -26.96 13.25
C SER A 65 -24.56 -27.16 13.54
N ALA A 66 -25.35 -27.50 12.51
CA ALA A 66 -26.80 -27.74 12.66
C ALA A 66 -27.16 -28.81 13.71
N ASP A 67 -26.23 -29.75 13.96
CA ASP A 67 -26.39 -30.89 14.86
C ASP A 67 -25.72 -30.70 16.23
N SER A 68 -24.82 -29.72 16.37
CA SER A 68 -24.21 -29.32 17.65
C SER A 68 -24.63 -27.89 17.98
N ARG A 69 -25.68 -27.79 18.78
CA ARG A 69 -26.25 -26.55 19.30
C ARG A 69 -27.14 -26.84 20.49
N TRP A 70 -27.30 -25.89 21.40
CA TRP A 70 -28.42 -25.92 22.31
C TRP A 70 -29.70 -25.54 21.56
N SER A 71 -30.78 -26.29 21.76
CA SER A 71 -32.11 -25.96 21.25
C SER A 71 -33.15 -26.25 22.31
N THR A 72 -33.96 -25.25 22.65
CA THR A 72 -35.04 -25.41 23.62
C THR A 72 -36.18 -26.28 23.08
N LYS A 73 -37.13 -26.64 23.95
CA LYS A 73 -38.44 -27.14 23.50
C LYS A 73 -39.09 -26.11 22.54
N ARG A 74 -40.00 -26.60 21.70
CA ARG A 74 -40.66 -25.83 20.64
C ARG A 74 -42.17 -26.10 20.67
N LEU A 75 -42.96 -25.24 20.03
CA LEU A 75 -44.42 -25.40 19.99
C LEU A 75 -44.82 -26.75 19.35
N GLY A 76 -45.61 -27.54 20.08
CA GLY A 76 -46.11 -28.83 19.61
C GLY A 76 -45.12 -30.00 19.73
N THR A 77 -44.11 -29.87 20.60
CA THR A 77 -43.08 -30.90 20.83
C THR A 77 -43.23 -31.55 22.20
N GLY A 78 -42.75 -32.79 22.37
CA GLY A 78 -42.97 -33.62 23.57
C GLY A 78 -44.06 -34.68 23.37
N THR A 79 -44.15 -35.64 24.29
CA THR A 79 -45.18 -36.69 24.26
C THR A 79 -45.81 -36.85 25.65
N PRO A 80 -47.08 -36.41 25.84
CA PRO A 80 -47.93 -35.69 24.88
C PRO A 80 -47.32 -34.32 24.51
N ALA A 81 -47.71 -33.77 23.36
CA ALA A 81 -47.23 -32.46 22.91
C ALA A 81 -47.55 -31.40 23.97
N GLU A 82 -46.50 -30.80 24.55
CA GLU A 82 -46.66 -29.70 25.49
C GLU A 82 -46.94 -28.43 24.71
N GLN A 83 -47.88 -27.61 25.19
CA GLN A 83 -48.01 -26.24 24.69
C GLN A 83 -46.79 -25.48 25.20
N TRP A 84 -45.86 -25.19 24.29
CA TRP A 84 -44.83 -24.19 24.54
C TRP A 84 -45.52 -22.87 24.84
N ASP A 85 -45.29 -22.35 26.04
CA ASP A 85 -45.73 -21.01 26.41
C ASP A 85 -44.62 -20.04 26.02
N GLU A 86 -44.89 -19.21 25.02
CA GLU A 86 -43.97 -18.18 24.53
C GLU A 86 -43.62 -17.13 25.60
N ASN A 87 -44.37 -17.08 26.70
CA ASN A 87 -44.12 -16.20 27.83
C ASN A 87 -43.20 -16.82 28.89
N VAL A 88 -42.74 -18.06 28.70
CA VAL A 88 -41.81 -18.72 29.63
C VAL A 88 -40.38 -18.47 29.17
N GLU A 89 -39.65 -17.75 30.01
CA GLU A 89 -38.22 -17.51 29.84
C GLU A 89 -37.44 -18.83 29.79
N GLN A 90 -36.40 -18.86 28.96
CA GLN A 90 -35.56 -20.03 28.77
C GLN A 90 -34.13 -19.65 29.00
N TRP A 91 -33.32 -20.59 29.46
CA TRP A 91 -31.93 -20.29 29.76
C TRP A 91 -31.04 -21.50 29.55
N MET A 92 -29.78 -21.21 29.27
CA MET A 92 -28.67 -22.12 29.48
C MET A 92 -27.66 -21.47 30.42
N THR A 93 -27.05 -22.28 31.28
CA THR A 93 -26.04 -21.87 32.25
C THR A 93 -24.81 -22.75 32.07
N VAL A 94 -23.62 -22.15 32.04
CA VAL A 94 -22.33 -22.85 32.05
C VAL A 94 -21.61 -22.63 33.38
N ASP A 95 -21.08 -23.70 33.99
CA ASP A 95 -20.19 -23.66 35.15
C ASP A 95 -18.73 -23.64 34.70
N LEU A 96 -18.04 -22.50 34.82
CA LEU A 96 -16.65 -22.34 34.40
C LEU A 96 -15.67 -23.15 35.28
N GLY A 97 -16.14 -23.66 36.42
CA GLY A 97 -15.41 -24.48 37.39
C GLY A 97 -14.72 -23.68 38.50
N GLN A 98 -14.43 -22.40 38.27
CA GLN A 98 -13.91 -21.45 39.25
C GLN A 98 -14.35 -20.02 38.90
N GLU A 99 -14.08 -19.08 39.80
CA GLU A 99 -14.36 -17.66 39.59
C GLU A 99 -13.33 -17.04 38.64
N TYR A 100 -13.81 -16.28 37.66
CA TYR A 100 -13.00 -15.51 36.73
C TYR A 100 -13.49 -14.06 36.65
N GLY A 101 -12.59 -13.12 36.35
CA GLY A 101 -12.96 -11.76 35.98
C GLY A 101 -13.31 -11.70 34.49
N ILE A 102 -14.59 -11.76 34.18
CA ILE A 102 -15.11 -11.87 32.80
C ILE A 102 -15.09 -10.50 32.12
N THR A 103 -14.55 -10.46 30.92
CA THR A 103 -14.44 -9.24 30.10
C THR A 103 -15.12 -9.39 28.73
N GLN A 104 -15.39 -10.61 28.27
CA GLN A 104 -16.07 -10.85 27.00
C GLN A 104 -16.92 -12.11 27.05
N VAL A 105 -18.10 -12.06 26.42
CA VAL A 105 -18.95 -13.22 26.15
C VAL A 105 -19.39 -13.19 24.69
N ASN A 106 -19.17 -14.27 23.95
CA ASN A 106 -19.66 -14.41 22.57
C ASN A 106 -20.84 -15.36 22.55
N ILE A 107 -21.89 -14.99 21.81
CA ILE A 107 -23.06 -15.86 21.57
C ILE A 107 -23.23 -16.04 20.07
N ASN A 108 -23.02 -17.25 19.57
CA ASN A 108 -23.29 -17.59 18.18
C ASN A 108 -24.70 -18.16 18.04
N TRP A 109 -25.61 -17.35 17.50
CA TRP A 109 -27.03 -17.70 17.40
C TRP A 109 -27.32 -18.52 16.15
N GLU A 110 -28.23 -19.49 16.29
CA GLU A 110 -28.94 -20.03 15.13
C GLU A 110 -30.12 -19.13 14.74
N ALA A 111 -30.76 -19.39 13.59
CA ALA A 111 -31.90 -18.60 13.10
C ALA A 111 -33.05 -18.45 14.12
N ALA A 112 -33.24 -19.42 15.02
CA ALA A 112 -34.13 -19.33 16.18
C ALA A 112 -33.49 -18.56 17.34
N CYS A 113 -33.12 -17.28 17.13
CA CYS A 113 -32.44 -16.45 18.11
C CYS A 113 -33.39 -15.74 19.10
N ALA A 114 -32.86 -15.23 20.22
CA ALA A 114 -33.60 -14.38 21.14
C ALA A 114 -33.56 -12.92 20.69
N THR A 115 -34.72 -12.29 20.44
CA THR A 115 -34.82 -10.84 20.22
C THR A 115 -34.67 -10.03 21.50
N LYS A 116 -34.86 -10.67 22.66
CA LYS A 116 -34.49 -10.14 23.98
C LYS A 116 -33.91 -11.25 24.85
N TYR A 117 -32.73 -11.01 25.42
CA TYR A 117 -32.12 -11.83 26.45
C TYR A 117 -31.45 -10.96 27.52
N THR A 118 -31.04 -11.56 28.63
CA THR A 118 -30.16 -10.96 29.65
C THR A 118 -28.99 -11.89 29.88
N LEU A 119 -27.77 -11.37 29.75
CA LEU A 119 -26.58 -12.05 30.22
C LEU A 119 -26.50 -11.89 31.74
N GLN A 120 -26.31 -12.99 32.45
CA GLN A 120 -26.27 -13.02 33.90
C GLN A 120 -25.02 -13.75 34.40
N GLY A 121 -24.48 -13.27 35.51
CA GLY A 121 -23.38 -13.89 36.24
C GLY A 121 -23.85 -14.48 37.57
N SER A 122 -23.13 -15.47 38.09
CA SER A 122 -23.32 -15.99 39.45
C SER A 122 -22.03 -16.58 40.00
N LEU A 123 -21.87 -16.55 41.32
CA LEU A 123 -20.76 -17.18 42.04
C LEU A 123 -21.09 -18.60 42.50
N ASP A 124 -22.37 -18.89 42.75
CA ASP A 124 -22.85 -20.12 43.40
C ASP A 124 -23.78 -20.98 42.54
N GLY A 125 -24.21 -20.46 41.39
CA GLY A 125 -25.11 -21.13 40.45
C GLY A 125 -26.58 -21.12 40.91
N GLN A 126 -26.92 -20.37 41.96
CA GLN A 126 -28.27 -20.26 42.50
C GLN A 126 -28.77 -18.81 42.41
N GLU A 127 -27.99 -17.86 42.92
CA GLU A 127 -28.31 -16.44 42.89
C GLU A 127 -27.59 -15.78 41.71
N PHE A 128 -28.35 -15.20 40.78
CA PHE A 128 -27.83 -14.59 39.56
C PHE A 128 -28.06 -13.09 39.58
N PHE A 129 -27.08 -12.34 39.08
CA PHE A 129 -27.18 -10.90 38.85
C PHE A 129 -27.13 -10.59 37.36
N ASP A 130 -27.85 -9.54 36.95
CA ASP A 130 -27.89 -9.07 35.58
C ASP A 130 -26.59 -8.33 35.23
N VAL A 131 -26.02 -8.65 34.06
CA VAL A 131 -24.82 -8.01 33.53
C VAL A 131 -25.21 -7.04 32.42
N VAL A 132 -25.85 -7.56 31.37
CA VAL A 132 -26.26 -6.76 30.21
C VAL A 132 -27.49 -7.37 29.53
N ASP A 133 -28.39 -6.50 29.07
CA ASP A 133 -29.52 -6.88 28.22
C ASP A 133 -29.11 -6.83 26.75
N GLY A 134 -29.55 -7.82 25.96
CA GLY A 134 -29.22 -7.91 24.54
C GLY A 134 -30.35 -8.46 23.68
N GLY A 135 -30.09 -8.54 22.38
CA GLY A 135 -31.03 -9.11 21.41
C GLY A 135 -30.38 -9.37 20.04
N ALA A 136 -30.81 -10.43 19.38
CA ALA A 136 -30.38 -10.84 18.05
C ALA A 136 -31.54 -10.74 17.05
N SER A 137 -31.26 -10.20 15.86
CA SER A 137 -32.24 -10.10 14.76
C SER A 137 -32.03 -11.16 13.67
N GLN A 138 -30.89 -11.85 13.65
CA GLN A 138 -30.52 -12.88 12.69
C GLN A 138 -29.53 -13.89 13.31
N ALA A 139 -29.29 -14.98 12.59
CA ALA A 139 -28.25 -15.95 12.96
C ALA A 139 -26.86 -15.31 12.84
N GLY A 140 -25.90 -15.83 13.61
CA GLY A 140 -24.52 -15.38 13.61
C GLY A 140 -24.02 -15.00 15.01
N GLU A 141 -22.74 -14.69 15.06
CA GLU A 141 -22.03 -14.35 16.27
C GLU A 141 -22.34 -12.93 16.75
N GLN A 142 -22.61 -12.80 18.04
CA GLN A 142 -22.67 -11.54 18.76
C GLN A 142 -21.58 -11.54 19.84
N GLN A 143 -20.58 -10.69 19.66
CA GLN A 143 -19.57 -10.41 20.67
C GLN A 143 -20.09 -9.36 21.65
N LEU A 144 -20.04 -9.68 22.95
CA LEU A 144 -20.44 -8.78 24.04
C LEU A 144 -19.19 -8.40 24.83
N THR A 145 -18.78 -7.13 24.71
CA THR A 145 -17.64 -6.52 25.40
C THR A 145 -18.00 -5.21 26.11
N ASP A 146 -19.18 -4.66 25.84
CA ASP A 146 -19.67 -3.38 26.41
C ASP A 146 -20.36 -3.60 27.76
N PHE A 147 -19.61 -4.09 28.75
CA PHE A 147 -20.02 -4.17 30.15
C PHE A 147 -18.81 -4.01 31.08
N GLU A 148 -19.03 -3.57 32.32
CA GLU A 148 -17.96 -3.52 33.32
C GLU A 148 -17.50 -4.94 33.67
N LYS A 149 -16.17 -5.15 33.74
CA LYS A 149 -15.56 -6.42 34.16
C LYS A 149 -16.22 -6.91 35.46
N PHE A 150 -16.71 -8.15 35.47
CA PHE A 150 -17.42 -8.72 36.61
C PHE A 150 -16.88 -10.10 36.97
N THR A 151 -16.97 -10.48 38.24
CA THR A 151 -16.52 -11.80 38.71
C THR A 151 -17.67 -12.78 38.68
N ALA A 152 -17.49 -13.91 38.00
CA ALA A 152 -18.47 -14.99 37.96
C ALA A 152 -17.79 -16.37 37.85
N ARG A 153 -18.46 -17.39 38.40
CA ARG A 153 -18.18 -18.81 38.11
C ARG A 153 -19.21 -19.40 37.15
N TYR A 154 -20.43 -18.89 37.17
CA TYR A 154 -21.53 -19.33 36.32
C TYR A 154 -21.94 -18.20 35.40
N ILE A 155 -22.08 -18.50 34.10
CA ILE A 155 -22.64 -17.58 33.10
C ILE A 155 -23.96 -18.14 32.62
N ARG A 156 -25.01 -17.31 32.59
CA ARG A 156 -26.34 -17.67 32.11
C ARG A 156 -26.81 -16.70 31.04
N VAL A 157 -27.32 -17.26 29.94
CA VAL A 157 -28.06 -16.51 28.92
C VAL A 157 -29.54 -16.73 29.17
N LEU A 158 -30.23 -15.72 29.70
CA LEU A 158 -31.67 -15.75 29.95
C LEU A 158 -32.43 -15.18 28.76
N CYS A 159 -32.98 -16.05 27.93
CA CYS A 159 -33.79 -15.73 26.76
C CYS A 159 -35.23 -15.38 27.18
N ARG A 160 -35.69 -14.19 26.81
CA ARG A 160 -36.99 -13.62 27.23
C ARG A 160 -37.99 -13.47 26.08
N GLU A 161 -37.51 -13.15 24.88
CA GLU A 161 -38.36 -13.02 23.69
C GLU A 161 -37.72 -13.71 22.48
N ALA A 162 -38.45 -14.63 21.83
CA ALA A 162 -37.97 -15.39 20.68
C ALA A 162 -38.28 -14.68 19.36
N LYS A 163 -37.34 -14.73 18.41
CA LYS A 163 -37.57 -14.22 17.04
C LYS A 163 -38.72 -14.93 16.33
N THR A 164 -38.87 -16.23 16.57
CA THR A 164 -39.97 -17.02 16.02
C THR A 164 -40.46 -18.00 17.08
N ALA A 165 -41.54 -17.65 17.77
CA ALA A 165 -42.10 -18.41 18.90
C ALA A 165 -42.27 -19.93 18.60
N LYS A 166 -42.58 -20.29 17.35
CA LYS A 166 -42.70 -21.70 16.91
C LYS A 166 -41.42 -22.52 17.12
N TYR A 167 -40.24 -21.92 16.98
CA TYR A 167 -38.95 -22.63 16.98
C TYR A 167 -38.16 -22.54 18.28
N GLY A 168 -38.66 -21.81 19.29
CA GLY A 168 -37.96 -21.62 20.56
C GLY A 168 -36.68 -20.79 20.39
N TYR A 169 -35.66 -21.13 21.18
CA TYR A 169 -34.33 -20.52 21.13
C TYR A 169 -33.27 -21.55 20.74
N SER A 170 -32.22 -21.11 20.05
CA SER A 170 -31.08 -21.96 19.73
C SER A 170 -29.77 -21.20 19.60
N ILE A 171 -28.74 -21.74 20.23
CA ILE A 171 -27.38 -21.19 20.29
C ILE A 171 -26.43 -22.27 19.76
N TYR A 172 -25.65 -21.94 18.73
CA TYR A 172 -24.58 -22.80 18.22
C TYR A 172 -23.41 -22.89 19.19
N GLU A 173 -22.95 -21.76 19.71
CA GLU A 173 -21.81 -21.71 20.63
C GLU A 173 -21.95 -20.52 21.61
N LEU A 174 -21.55 -20.73 22.85
CA LEU A 174 -21.40 -19.75 23.91
C LEU A 174 -19.94 -19.78 24.38
N GLU A 175 -19.24 -18.67 24.19
CA GLU A 175 -17.84 -18.54 24.56
C GLU A 175 -17.70 -17.48 25.65
N VAL A 176 -16.82 -17.73 26.63
CA VAL A 176 -16.62 -16.84 27.76
C VAL A 176 -15.13 -16.59 27.92
N TYR A 177 -14.72 -15.33 28.04
CA TYR A 177 -13.31 -14.95 28.10
C TYR A 177 -13.02 -14.00 29.26
N SER A 178 -11.77 -14.08 29.70
CA SER A 178 -11.14 -13.15 30.65
C SER A 178 -9.86 -12.64 30.00
N GLU A 179 -9.62 -11.33 30.06
CA GLU A 179 -8.38 -10.71 29.56
C GLU A 179 -7.11 -11.27 30.23
N ASP A 180 -7.26 -11.83 31.44
CA ASP A 180 -6.15 -12.38 32.24
C ASP A 180 -5.88 -13.88 31.97
N VAL A 181 -6.70 -14.54 31.13
CA VAL A 181 -6.57 -15.99 30.86
C VAL A 181 -6.34 -16.25 29.38
N ILE A 182 -5.08 -16.52 29.06
CA ILE A 182 -4.60 -16.80 27.71
C ILE A 182 -4.61 -18.31 27.43
N ASP A 183 -4.74 -18.67 26.16
CA ASP A 183 -4.59 -20.06 25.71
C ASP A 183 -3.11 -20.35 25.42
N ASP A 184 -2.38 -20.85 26.43
CA ASP A 184 -0.96 -21.22 26.31
C ASP A 184 -0.69 -22.30 25.25
N SER A 185 -1.72 -23.02 24.79
CA SER A 185 -1.59 -24.03 23.73
C SER A 185 -1.69 -23.46 22.33
N TYR A 186 -2.17 -22.21 22.21
CA TYR A 186 -2.26 -21.54 20.94
C TYR A 186 -0.86 -21.18 20.44
N GLN A 187 -0.60 -21.54 19.19
CA GLN A 187 0.57 -21.08 18.45
C GLN A 187 0.01 -20.18 17.35
N PRO A 188 0.32 -18.87 17.37
CA PRO A 188 -0.15 -17.98 16.32
C PRO A 188 0.42 -18.46 14.99
N THR A 189 -0.30 -18.26 13.90
CA THR A 189 0.21 -18.42 12.52
C THR A 189 0.81 -17.10 12.03
N ALA A 190 1.52 -17.10 10.90
CA ALA A 190 2.00 -15.85 10.30
C ALA A 190 0.83 -14.88 9.98
N ALA A 191 -0.35 -15.42 9.64
CA ALA A 191 -1.56 -14.63 9.39
C ALA A 191 -2.10 -13.95 10.65
N ASP A 192 -2.01 -14.61 11.80
CA ASP A 192 -2.41 -14.03 13.07
C ASP A 192 -1.44 -12.93 13.49
N VAL A 193 -0.13 -13.17 13.35
CA VAL A 193 0.92 -12.19 13.68
C VAL A 193 0.80 -10.94 12.79
N ILE A 194 0.61 -11.10 11.47
CA ILE A 194 0.58 -9.95 10.58
C ILE A 194 -0.65 -9.06 10.79
N ALA A 195 -1.79 -9.63 11.18
CA ALA A 195 -3.01 -8.87 11.46
C ALA A 195 -2.85 -7.88 12.62
N GLU A 196 -1.92 -8.14 13.55
CA GLU A 196 -1.62 -7.25 14.67
C GLU A 196 -0.72 -6.07 14.26
N VAL A 197 0.21 -6.30 13.33
CA VAL A 197 1.25 -5.32 12.97
C VAL A 197 1.04 -4.63 11.63
N GLU A 198 0.11 -5.08 10.79
CA GLU A 198 -0.04 -4.56 9.42
C GLU A 198 -0.38 -3.06 9.36
N ASN A 199 -0.93 -2.50 10.44
CA ASN A 199 -1.24 -1.07 10.57
C ASN A 199 -0.13 -0.26 11.25
N GLU A 200 0.93 -0.90 11.74
CA GLU A 200 2.03 -0.23 12.42
C GLU A 200 2.99 0.39 11.41
N ALA A 201 3.09 1.72 11.43
CA ALA A 201 4.04 2.44 10.61
C ALA A 201 5.49 2.13 11.06
N PRO A 202 6.39 1.80 10.13
CA PRO A 202 7.78 1.57 10.48
C PRO A 202 8.46 2.90 10.82
N VAL A 203 9.55 2.84 11.59
CA VAL A 203 10.26 4.04 12.03
C VAL A 203 11.59 4.16 11.29
N LEU A 204 11.95 5.37 10.85
CA LEU A 204 13.26 5.60 10.25
C LEU A 204 14.37 5.39 11.30
N ALA A 205 15.37 4.56 10.97
CA ALA A 205 16.53 4.35 11.83
C ALA A 205 17.35 5.63 12.01
N GLU A 206 18.13 5.72 13.10
CA GLU A 206 18.92 6.92 13.42
C GLU A 206 19.94 7.30 12.34
N ASP A 207 20.42 6.33 11.56
CA ASP A 207 21.35 6.58 10.45
C ASP A 207 20.66 7.10 9.18
N GLY A 208 19.32 7.07 9.13
CA GLY A 208 18.49 7.48 8.00
C GLY A 208 18.58 6.56 6.78
N LYS A 209 19.13 5.35 6.91
CA LYS A 209 19.42 4.44 5.79
C LYS A 209 18.60 3.16 5.78
N SER A 210 17.82 2.90 6.82
CA SER A 210 16.91 1.77 6.91
C SER A 210 15.71 2.08 7.78
N LEU A 211 14.71 1.21 7.74
CA LEU A 211 13.56 1.25 8.63
C LEU A 211 13.72 0.23 9.77
N ILE A 212 13.29 0.64 10.95
CA ILE A 212 12.98 -0.22 12.09
C ILE A 212 11.55 -0.71 11.86
N LEU A 213 11.42 -1.99 11.52
CA LEU A 213 10.13 -2.65 11.31
C LEU A 213 9.47 -3.00 12.67
N PRO A 214 8.16 -3.27 12.69
CA PRO A 214 7.46 -3.74 13.89
C PRO A 214 8.15 -4.92 14.58
N GLU A 215 8.04 -4.98 15.91
CA GLU A 215 8.65 -6.05 16.70
C GLU A 215 7.87 -7.36 16.52
N MET A 216 8.59 -8.46 16.24
CA MET A 216 8.00 -9.77 16.01
C MET A 216 8.03 -10.65 17.27
N PRO A 217 7.03 -11.53 17.44
CA PRO A 217 7.08 -12.55 18.49
C PRO A 217 8.22 -13.54 18.23
N GLU A 218 8.66 -14.25 19.28
CA GLU A 218 9.71 -15.26 19.15
C GLU A 218 9.31 -16.31 18.11
N GLY A 219 10.22 -16.62 17.18
CA GLY A 219 9.98 -17.58 16.10
C GLY A 219 9.40 -16.97 14.82
N TYR A 220 9.19 -15.65 14.76
CA TYR A 220 8.73 -14.96 13.56
C TYR A 220 9.73 -13.93 13.05
N ALA A 221 9.71 -13.68 11.75
CA ALA A 221 10.45 -12.61 11.10
C ALA A 221 9.53 -11.78 10.21
N ILE A 222 9.84 -10.49 10.12
CA ILE A 222 9.15 -9.51 9.26
C ILE A 222 10.12 -8.91 8.26
N GLU A 223 9.64 -8.72 7.04
CA GLU A 223 10.35 -8.03 5.96
C GLU A 223 9.41 -7.12 5.18
N LEU A 224 9.97 -6.18 4.41
CA LEU A 224 9.20 -5.40 3.43
C LEU A 224 9.00 -6.24 2.17
N TYR A 225 7.75 -6.44 1.74
CA TYR A 225 7.46 -7.13 0.46
C TYR A 225 6.91 -6.18 -0.61
N GLY A 226 6.34 -5.05 -0.18
CA GLY A 226 5.72 -4.05 -1.04
C GLY A 226 6.19 -2.63 -0.71
N THR A 227 6.26 -1.78 -1.73
CA THR A 227 6.47 -0.34 -1.62
C THR A 227 5.93 0.34 -2.87
N ASP A 228 5.34 1.53 -2.72
CA ASP A 228 4.90 2.36 -3.84
C ASP A 228 6.00 3.27 -4.40
N ASN A 229 7.14 3.40 -3.70
CA ASN A 229 8.28 4.22 -4.09
C ASN A 229 9.63 3.58 -3.70
N ALA A 230 10.05 2.61 -4.53
CA ALA A 230 11.27 1.83 -4.32
C ALA A 230 12.57 2.66 -4.36
N GLN A 231 12.56 3.85 -4.96
CA GLN A 231 13.71 4.77 -4.97
C GLN A 231 13.90 5.52 -3.66
N ILE A 232 12.90 5.52 -2.78
CA ILE A 232 12.98 6.11 -1.43
C ILE A 232 13.08 5.04 -0.37
N VAL A 233 12.23 4.00 -0.44
CA VAL A 233 12.33 2.83 0.44
C VAL A 233 12.31 1.58 -0.43
N SER A 234 13.43 0.89 -0.54
CA SER A 234 13.50 -0.38 -1.29
C SER A 234 12.90 -1.53 -0.47
N LYS A 235 12.49 -2.62 -1.14
CA LYS A 235 12.08 -3.87 -0.48
C LYS A 235 13.18 -4.51 0.38
N ASP A 236 14.45 -4.26 0.07
CA ASP A 236 15.59 -4.72 0.88
C ASP A 236 15.85 -3.83 2.13
N ASN A 237 14.85 -3.04 2.54
CA ASN A 237 14.90 -2.13 3.69
C ASN A 237 16.01 -1.07 3.64
N LYS A 238 16.41 -0.64 2.43
CA LYS A 238 17.27 0.52 2.22
C LYS A 238 16.44 1.78 2.03
N VAL A 239 16.85 2.84 2.71
CA VAL A 239 16.24 4.17 2.61
C VAL A 239 17.20 5.13 1.91
N CYS A 240 16.68 5.85 0.93
CA CYS A 240 17.36 6.95 0.28
C CYS A 240 16.69 8.27 0.69
N GLN A 241 17.46 9.22 1.20
CA GLN A 241 16.93 10.51 1.63
C GLN A 241 16.42 11.33 0.43
N PRO A 242 15.15 11.73 0.38
CA PRO A 242 14.61 12.60 -0.67
C PRO A 242 15.07 14.06 -0.50
N LEU A 243 14.86 14.90 -1.51
CA LEU A 243 15.11 16.35 -1.44
C LEU A 243 14.15 17.04 -0.47
N VAL A 244 12.89 16.61 -0.45
CA VAL A 244 11.79 17.13 0.38
C VAL A 244 11.06 15.96 1.03
N ASP A 245 10.34 16.21 2.13
CA ASP A 245 9.59 15.16 2.84
C ASP A 245 8.73 14.33 1.87
N MET A 246 8.89 13.01 1.93
CA MET A 246 8.23 12.09 1.01
C MET A 246 7.40 11.05 1.77
N PRO A 247 6.07 11.05 1.60
CA PRO A 247 5.24 9.94 2.06
C PRO A 247 5.54 8.69 1.20
N VAL A 248 5.67 7.55 1.85
CA VAL A 248 5.89 6.25 1.21
C VAL A 248 5.00 5.22 1.89
N ASN A 249 4.27 4.45 1.08
CA ASN A 249 3.53 3.29 1.57
C ASN A 249 4.42 2.05 1.46
N VAL A 250 4.47 1.27 2.53
CA VAL A 250 5.14 -0.03 2.54
C VAL A 250 4.19 -1.11 3.00
N MET A 251 4.51 -2.35 2.64
CA MET A 251 3.73 -3.52 3.01
C MET A 251 4.66 -4.59 3.57
N TYR A 252 4.17 -5.37 4.54
CA TYR A 252 4.95 -6.34 5.30
C TYR A 252 4.67 -7.79 4.92
N LYS A 253 5.69 -8.62 5.02
CA LYS A 253 5.53 -10.07 4.99
C LYS A 253 6.08 -10.64 6.28
N VAL A 254 5.29 -11.50 6.92
CA VAL A 254 5.67 -12.26 8.10
C VAL A 254 5.92 -13.70 7.70
N THR A 255 6.99 -14.29 8.23
CA THR A 255 7.37 -15.69 8.02
C THR A 255 7.62 -16.36 9.37
N ASN A 256 7.04 -17.54 9.56
CA ASN A 256 7.36 -18.42 10.68
C ASN A 256 8.73 -19.08 10.45
N LEU A 257 9.64 -18.95 11.42
CA LEU A 257 11.01 -19.44 11.34
C LEU A 257 11.13 -20.95 11.56
N GLN A 258 10.09 -21.58 12.12
CA GLN A 258 10.01 -23.03 12.30
C GLN A 258 9.25 -23.74 11.16
N ASP A 259 8.43 -23.00 10.41
CA ASP A 259 7.71 -23.50 9.23
C ASP A 259 7.71 -22.45 8.10
N ALA A 260 8.61 -22.60 7.14
CA ALA A 260 8.79 -21.63 6.05
C ALA A 260 7.59 -21.54 5.09
N GLU A 261 6.64 -22.48 5.12
CA GLU A 261 5.41 -22.40 4.34
C GLU A 261 4.32 -21.56 5.03
N ASP A 262 4.43 -21.37 6.36
CA ASP A 262 3.58 -20.45 7.13
C ASP A 262 4.08 -19.02 6.96
N THR A 263 3.52 -18.35 5.96
CA THR A 263 3.80 -16.96 5.62
C THR A 263 2.49 -16.19 5.40
N ALA A 264 2.53 -14.89 5.67
CA ALA A 264 1.42 -14.00 5.38
C ALA A 264 1.93 -12.63 4.94
N GLU A 265 1.16 -11.97 4.07
CA GLU A 265 1.44 -10.64 3.53
C GLU A 265 0.35 -9.69 4.02
N SER A 266 0.72 -8.44 4.30
CA SER A 266 -0.23 -7.44 4.80
C SER A 266 -1.27 -7.13 3.74
N THR A 267 -2.48 -6.78 4.18
CA THR A 267 -3.57 -6.42 3.26
C THR A 267 -3.78 -4.91 3.14
N VAL A 268 -3.06 -4.15 3.98
CA VAL A 268 -3.09 -2.70 4.06
C VAL A 268 -1.68 -2.12 3.94
N ASP A 269 -1.65 -0.83 3.62
CA ASP A 269 -0.43 -0.04 3.50
C ASP A 269 -0.05 0.58 4.85
N ALA A 270 1.20 0.37 5.27
CA ALA A 270 1.82 1.09 6.36
C ALA A 270 2.47 2.37 5.81
N LEU A 271 1.86 3.52 6.10
CA LEU A 271 2.36 4.83 5.65
C LEU A 271 3.44 5.36 6.59
N LEU A 272 4.60 5.72 6.02
CA LEU A 272 5.62 6.52 6.69
C LEU A 272 5.95 7.79 5.89
N THR A 273 6.56 8.78 6.54
CA THR A 273 7.16 9.93 5.85
C THR A 273 8.66 9.92 6.05
N VAL A 274 9.41 9.82 4.95
CA VAL A 274 10.87 9.96 4.97
C VAL A 274 11.22 11.45 4.92
N PRO A 275 11.92 12.00 5.93
CA PRO A 275 12.27 13.41 5.97
C PRO A 275 13.20 13.80 4.82
N GLY A 276 12.89 14.93 4.19
CA GLY A 276 13.69 15.50 3.13
C GLY A 276 15.02 16.08 3.63
N LYS A 277 15.98 16.15 2.72
CA LYS A 277 17.27 16.84 2.93
C LYS A 277 17.09 18.35 3.13
N TYR A 278 16.05 18.93 2.54
CA TYR A 278 15.80 20.36 2.56
C TYR A 278 14.37 20.68 3.03
N THR A 279 14.26 21.77 3.79
CA THR A 279 12.96 22.38 4.15
C THR A 279 12.61 23.48 3.15
N ALA A 280 11.35 23.54 2.73
CA ALA A 280 10.84 24.60 1.87
C ALA A 280 10.98 25.99 2.53
N GLN A 281 11.33 26.99 1.74
CA GLN A 281 11.41 28.39 2.14
C GLN A 281 10.36 29.21 1.40
N ALA A 282 9.89 30.29 2.02
CA ALA A 282 8.84 31.14 1.43
C ALA A 282 9.28 31.83 0.12
N SER A 283 10.59 31.96 -0.12
CA SER A 283 11.17 32.54 -1.33
C SER A 283 11.57 31.50 -2.39
N ASP A 284 11.28 30.21 -2.15
CA ASP A 284 11.53 29.17 -3.14
C ASP A 284 10.66 29.37 -4.37
N ASN A 285 11.27 29.18 -5.55
CA ASN A 285 10.50 29.06 -6.78
C ASN A 285 9.53 27.87 -6.73
N GLU A 286 8.35 28.06 -7.31
CA GLU A 286 7.37 27.00 -7.50
C GLU A 286 7.92 25.87 -8.40
N LYS A 287 7.35 24.69 -8.25
CA LYS A 287 7.69 23.50 -9.04
C LYS A 287 7.30 23.72 -10.51
N PRO A 288 8.24 23.59 -11.46
CA PRO A 288 7.94 23.71 -12.89
C PRO A 288 6.95 22.65 -13.38
N ASN A 289 6.17 22.98 -14.42
CA ASN A 289 5.20 22.06 -14.99
C ASN A 289 5.86 21.15 -16.05
N VAL A 290 6.37 19.99 -15.62
CA VAL A 290 6.96 18.98 -16.52
C VAL A 290 5.95 17.86 -16.75
N VAL A 291 5.97 17.23 -17.93
CA VAL A 291 5.18 16.06 -18.28
C VAL A 291 6.11 14.90 -18.65
N PRO A 292 6.08 13.77 -17.91
CA PRO A 292 5.43 13.58 -16.60
C PRO A 292 6.00 14.50 -15.52
N GLY A 293 5.19 14.80 -14.50
CA GLY A 293 5.57 15.69 -13.40
C GLY A 293 6.77 15.19 -12.64
N LEU A 294 7.71 16.10 -12.32
CA LEU A 294 8.89 15.79 -11.50
C LEU A 294 8.46 15.12 -10.19
N ARG A 295 9.16 14.07 -9.72
CA ARG A 295 8.89 13.47 -8.41
C ARG A 295 9.20 14.45 -7.27
N GLU A 296 10.40 15.01 -7.28
CA GLU A 296 10.88 15.89 -6.22
C GLU A 296 11.29 17.25 -6.78
N TRP A 297 11.00 18.31 -6.03
CA TRP A 297 11.43 19.66 -6.36
C TRP A 297 11.71 20.45 -5.09
N LYS A 298 12.89 21.06 -5.03
CA LYS A 298 13.24 22.08 -4.06
C LYS A 298 13.63 23.36 -4.80
N GLY A 299 12.74 24.36 -4.77
CA GLY A 299 13.01 25.66 -5.37
C GLY A 299 14.17 26.39 -4.71
N GLN A 300 14.74 27.34 -5.44
CA GLN A 300 15.73 28.31 -4.98
C GLN A 300 15.40 29.68 -5.60
N GLU A 301 15.91 30.77 -5.05
CA GLU A 301 15.66 32.11 -5.60
C GLU A 301 16.37 32.34 -6.94
N GLY A 302 15.71 33.08 -7.85
CA GLY A 302 16.28 33.52 -9.12
C GLY A 302 15.96 32.60 -10.31
N SER A 303 16.55 32.90 -11.46
CA SER A 303 16.35 32.11 -12.70
C SER A 303 17.67 31.86 -13.43
N PHE A 304 17.67 30.80 -14.23
CA PHE A 304 18.57 30.55 -15.34
C PHE A 304 17.93 31.07 -16.63
N ARG A 305 18.73 31.42 -17.64
CA ARG A 305 18.24 31.80 -18.96
C ARG A 305 19.10 31.18 -20.06
N LEU A 306 18.47 30.44 -20.97
CA LEU A 306 19.13 29.90 -22.15
C LEU A 306 19.30 31.00 -23.20
N THR A 307 20.46 31.06 -23.85
CA THR A 307 20.77 32.06 -24.88
C THR A 307 21.46 31.42 -26.08
N GLU A 308 21.62 32.17 -27.17
CA GLU A 308 22.40 31.73 -28.35
C GLU A 308 23.88 31.40 -28.04
N ASN A 309 24.42 31.90 -26.93
CA ASN A 309 25.79 31.61 -26.49
C ASN A 309 25.87 30.41 -25.54
N SER A 310 24.73 29.86 -25.13
CA SER A 310 24.67 28.70 -24.25
C SER A 310 25.16 27.45 -24.99
N ARG A 311 25.88 26.60 -24.26
CA ARG A 311 26.45 25.36 -24.81
C ARG A 311 25.91 24.16 -24.03
N ILE A 312 25.90 23.01 -24.69
CA ILE A 312 25.77 21.72 -24.03
C ILE A 312 27.19 21.21 -23.77
N VAL A 313 27.54 21.05 -22.51
CA VAL A 313 28.89 20.68 -22.08
C VAL A 313 28.87 19.27 -21.51
N TYR A 314 29.84 18.45 -21.92
CA TYR A 314 30.02 17.10 -21.38
C TYR A 314 31.49 16.86 -20.99
N GLY A 315 31.72 16.03 -19.98
CA GLY A 315 33.06 15.69 -19.50
C GLY A 315 33.63 14.44 -20.19
N GLU A 316 32.81 13.41 -20.33
CA GLU A 316 33.22 12.08 -20.81
C GLU A 316 32.55 11.72 -22.14
N GLU A 317 33.25 11.02 -23.03
CA GLU A 317 32.71 10.65 -24.35
C GLU A 317 31.46 9.74 -24.25
N SER A 318 31.30 9.02 -23.13
CA SER A 318 30.09 8.24 -22.82
C SER A 318 28.81 9.07 -22.78
N GLN A 319 28.92 10.38 -22.57
CA GLN A 319 27.80 11.33 -22.44
C GLN A 319 27.44 12.01 -23.76
N ARG A 320 28.28 11.87 -24.79
CA ARG A 320 28.12 12.59 -26.05
C ARG A 320 26.80 12.31 -26.75
N GLU A 321 26.37 11.05 -26.77
CA GLU A 321 25.06 10.68 -27.34
C GLU A 321 23.91 11.37 -26.59
N ALA A 322 23.98 11.48 -25.26
CA ALA A 322 22.97 12.22 -24.48
C ALA A 322 23.01 13.73 -24.77
N ALA A 323 24.19 14.30 -25.03
CA ALA A 323 24.33 15.70 -25.45
C ALA A 323 23.72 15.95 -26.84
N GLU A 324 23.93 15.04 -27.79
CA GLU A 324 23.32 15.09 -29.13
C GLU A 324 21.80 14.98 -29.06
N MET A 325 21.30 14.13 -28.16
CA MET A 325 19.87 14.01 -27.85
C MET A 325 19.29 15.29 -27.26
N LEU A 326 19.92 15.88 -26.25
CA LEU A 326 19.49 17.16 -25.69
C LEU A 326 19.50 18.28 -26.74
N ARG A 327 20.55 18.37 -27.58
CA ARG A 327 20.58 19.35 -28.66
C ARG A 327 19.37 19.22 -29.58
N SER A 328 18.99 17.98 -29.91
CA SER A 328 17.84 17.71 -30.76
C SER A 328 16.55 18.22 -30.12
N TYR A 329 16.36 18.02 -28.81
CA TYR A 329 15.21 18.58 -28.09
C TYR A 329 15.21 20.11 -28.07
N LEU A 330 16.35 20.77 -27.84
CA LEU A 330 16.42 22.24 -27.86
C LEU A 330 16.14 22.81 -29.25
N GLU A 331 16.63 22.15 -30.31
CA GLU A 331 16.39 22.55 -31.69
C GLU A 331 14.92 22.35 -32.07
N ASP A 332 14.39 21.15 -31.88
CA ASP A 332 13.04 20.78 -32.32
C ASP A 332 11.94 21.51 -31.53
N MET A 333 12.14 21.72 -30.22
CA MET A 333 11.11 22.28 -29.34
C MET A 333 11.25 23.78 -29.10
N LEU A 334 12.48 24.32 -29.12
CA LEU A 334 12.77 25.72 -28.78
C LEU A 334 13.39 26.51 -29.94
N GLY A 335 13.79 25.86 -31.03
CA GLY A 335 14.50 26.50 -32.14
C GLY A 335 15.93 26.93 -31.80
N ILE A 336 16.57 26.30 -30.80
CA ILE A 336 17.92 26.66 -30.33
C ILE A 336 18.93 25.59 -30.75
N GLU A 337 19.84 25.95 -31.65
CA GLU A 337 20.96 25.10 -32.06
C GLU A 337 22.16 25.32 -31.13
N ALA A 338 22.15 24.67 -29.96
CA ALA A 338 23.23 24.78 -28.99
C ALA A 338 24.50 24.03 -29.43
N ALA A 339 25.67 24.67 -29.26
CA ALA A 339 26.95 24.02 -29.53
C ALA A 339 27.24 22.93 -28.48
N ILE A 340 27.71 21.75 -28.92
CA ILE A 340 28.16 20.67 -28.04
C ILE A 340 29.67 20.80 -27.84
N VAL A 341 30.13 20.87 -26.59
CA VAL A 341 31.54 21.07 -26.23
C VAL A 341 31.97 20.06 -25.17
N GLN A 342 33.11 19.42 -25.37
CA GLN A 342 33.75 18.64 -24.32
C GLN A 342 34.61 19.55 -23.44
N GLY A 343 34.41 19.54 -22.12
CA GLY A 343 35.24 20.30 -21.18
C GLY A 343 34.49 20.79 -19.95
N GLU A 344 34.97 21.91 -19.39
CA GLU A 344 34.40 22.51 -18.19
C GLU A 344 33.26 23.48 -18.52
N PRO A 345 32.13 23.45 -17.77
CA PRO A 345 31.02 24.34 -17.99
C PRO A 345 31.31 25.76 -17.48
N GLN A 346 30.64 26.75 -18.07
CA GLN A 346 30.61 28.13 -17.60
C GLN A 346 29.17 28.61 -17.40
N THR A 347 29.00 29.76 -16.73
CA THR A 347 27.68 30.38 -16.53
C THR A 347 26.91 30.47 -17.85
N GLY A 348 25.66 29.99 -17.84
CA GLY A 348 24.79 29.96 -19.02
C GLY A 348 24.82 28.63 -19.80
N ASP A 349 25.68 27.68 -19.46
CA ASP A 349 25.72 26.35 -20.08
C ASP A 349 24.74 25.36 -19.44
N ILE A 350 24.47 24.28 -20.18
CA ILE A 350 23.87 23.04 -19.66
C ILE A 350 24.96 21.96 -19.64
N ALA A 351 25.27 21.39 -18.47
CA ALA A 351 26.31 20.40 -18.26
C ALA A 351 25.73 19.00 -18.00
N LEU A 352 26.34 17.98 -18.58
CA LEU A 352 26.03 16.57 -18.32
C LEU A 352 27.12 15.93 -17.44
N GLU A 353 26.71 15.27 -16.36
CA GLU A 353 27.63 14.69 -15.37
C GLU A 353 27.30 13.22 -15.07
N ASN A 354 28.33 12.37 -15.05
CA ASN A 354 28.21 10.98 -14.59
C ASN A 354 28.45 10.97 -13.07
N ALA A 355 27.38 11.18 -12.31
CA ALA A 355 27.41 11.17 -10.85
C ALA A 355 26.28 10.31 -10.30
N TYR A 356 26.32 10.05 -8.98
CA TYR A 356 25.38 9.21 -8.24
C TYR A 356 25.43 7.73 -8.66
N THR A 357 24.68 6.89 -7.96
CA THR A 357 24.63 5.44 -8.21
C THR A 357 23.25 5.04 -8.73
N GLN A 358 23.18 3.91 -9.44
CA GLN A 358 21.88 3.33 -9.79
C GLN A 358 21.08 2.85 -8.58
N GLU A 359 21.74 2.63 -7.43
CA GLU A 359 21.03 2.37 -6.17
C GLU A 359 20.25 3.61 -5.71
N GLU A 360 20.75 4.81 -5.98
CA GLU A 360 20.08 6.07 -5.63
C GLU A 360 19.03 6.50 -6.65
N LEU A 361 19.30 6.35 -7.95
CA LEU A 361 18.43 6.90 -9.00
C LEU A 361 17.71 5.85 -9.85
N GLY A 362 18.04 4.57 -9.68
CA GLY A 362 17.64 3.54 -10.62
C GLY A 362 18.30 3.71 -12.00
N PRO A 363 17.83 2.95 -13.01
CA PRO A 363 18.40 2.96 -14.36
C PRO A 363 18.02 4.20 -15.19
N GLU A 364 16.99 4.94 -14.77
CA GLU A 364 16.38 6.03 -15.58
C GLU A 364 16.29 7.37 -14.82
N GLY A 365 16.64 7.39 -13.53
CA GLY A 365 16.56 8.61 -12.73
C GLY A 365 17.72 9.58 -12.96
N TYR A 366 17.49 10.82 -12.59
CA TYR A 366 18.46 11.91 -12.71
C TYR A 366 18.27 12.95 -11.61
N TYR A 367 19.34 13.70 -11.34
CA TYR A 367 19.27 15.01 -10.69
C TYR A 367 19.35 16.11 -11.74
N LEU A 368 18.56 17.16 -11.51
CA LEU A 368 18.59 18.40 -12.28
C LEU A 368 18.79 19.56 -11.32
N GLU A 369 19.96 20.21 -11.39
CA GLU A 369 20.26 21.43 -10.64
C GLU A 369 20.22 22.62 -11.60
N ILE A 370 19.31 23.57 -11.37
CA ILE A 370 19.18 24.79 -12.15
C ILE A 370 19.76 25.95 -11.34
N GLY A 371 21.00 26.33 -11.65
CA GLY A 371 21.72 27.44 -11.03
C GLY A 371 22.23 28.45 -12.05
N ASP A 372 23.45 28.95 -11.87
CA ASP A 372 24.16 29.71 -12.91
C ASP A 372 24.56 28.82 -14.11
N VAL A 373 24.66 27.51 -13.87
CA VAL A 373 24.81 26.44 -14.85
C VAL A 373 23.67 25.47 -14.58
N VAL A 374 23.05 24.93 -15.63
CA VAL A 374 22.13 23.79 -15.46
C VAL A 374 22.96 22.51 -15.46
N LYS A 375 22.86 21.69 -14.42
CA LYS A 375 23.54 20.40 -14.34
C LYS A 375 22.53 19.27 -14.39
N ILE A 376 22.75 18.33 -15.30
CA ILE A 376 22.00 17.09 -15.39
C ILE A 376 22.96 15.96 -15.03
N SER A 377 22.69 15.32 -13.89
CA SER A 377 23.59 14.30 -13.33
C SER A 377 22.85 12.97 -13.24
N ALA A 378 23.39 11.92 -13.85
CA ALA A 378 22.80 10.58 -13.82
C ALA A 378 23.87 9.49 -13.99
N PRO A 379 23.65 8.27 -13.46
CA PRO A 379 24.56 7.14 -13.65
C PRO A 379 24.42 6.48 -15.03
N THR A 380 23.40 6.85 -15.82
CA THR A 380 23.08 6.24 -17.11
C THR A 380 22.78 7.28 -18.18
N LYS A 381 23.01 6.90 -19.45
CA LYS A 381 22.59 7.70 -20.62
C LYS A 381 21.09 8.02 -20.58
N GLN A 382 20.25 7.07 -20.16
CA GLN A 382 18.80 7.24 -20.13
C GLN A 382 18.37 8.33 -19.16
N GLY A 383 18.96 8.36 -17.94
CA GLY A 383 18.71 9.43 -16.98
C GLY A 383 19.12 10.80 -17.52
N LEU A 384 20.26 10.90 -18.21
CA LEU A 384 20.68 12.15 -18.85
C LEU A 384 19.69 12.63 -19.93
N ILE A 385 19.18 11.71 -20.77
CA ILE A 385 18.16 12.02 -21.78
C ILE A 385 16.88 12.55 -21.13
N TYR A 386 16.42 11.92 -20.04
CA TYR A 386 15.21 12.34 -19.33
C TYR A 386 15.37 13.67 -18.59
N GLY A 387 16.54 13.94 -18.02
CA GLY A 387 16.88 15.26 -17.50
C GLY A 387 16.90 16.33 -18.59
N GLY A 388 17.42 15.97 -19.77
CA GLY A 388 17.41 16.82 -20.96
C GLY A 388 16.00 17.18 -21.44
N ALA A 389 15.10 16.19 -21.48
CA ALA A 389 13.69 16.42 -21.79
C ALA A 389 13.04 17.35 -20.75
N SER A 390 13.30 17.13 -19.45
CA SER A 390 12.77 17.99 -18.39
C SER A 390 13.22 19.44 -18.49
N ILE A 391 14.52 19.71 -18.64
CA ILE A 391 14.98 21.11 -18.77
C ILE A 391 14.41 21.77 -20.02
N THR A 392 14.29 21.04 -21.13
CA THR A 392 13.68 21.57 -22.37
C THR A 392 12.22 21.96 -22.14
N GLN A 393 11.44 21.12 -21.45
CA GLN A 393 10.06 21.44 -21.08
C GLN A 393 9.95 22.60 -20.09
N ILE A 394 10.91 22.76 -19.18
CA ILE A 394 10.94 23.89 -18.25
C ILE A 394 11.19 25.20 -19.01
N LEU A 395 12.15 25.19 -19.93
CA LEU A 395 12.50 26.35 -20.76
C LEU A 395 11.38 26.74 -21.73
N SER A 396 10.59 25.78 -22.23
CA SER A 396 9.46 26.07 -23.14
C SER A 396 8.29 26.79 -22.47
N GLN A 397 8.27 26.89 -21.13
CA GLN A 397 7.21 27.55 -20.37
C GLN A 397 7.34 29.07 -20.33
N SER A 398 8.46 29.63 -20.79
CA SER A 398 8.73 31.06 -20.78
C SER A 398 9.14 31.57 -22.16
N ASP A 399 8.60 32.72 -22.55
CA ASP A 399 8.91 33.35 -23.85
C ASP A 399 10.38 33.76 -23.97
N ASP A 400 11.06 33.98 -22.85
CA ASP A 400 12.46 34.42 -22.80
C ASP A 400 13.45 33.29 -22.53
N LEU A 401 12.98 32.03 -22.57
CA LEU A 401 13.75 30.80 -22.29
C LEU A 401 14.40 30.82 -20.90
N SER A 402 13.69 31.33 -19.91
CA SER A 402 14.05 31.27 -18.50
C SER A 402 13.56 29.99 -17.83
N ALA A 403 14.38 29.47 -16.91
CA ALA A 403 14.04 28.36 -16.03
C ALA A 403 14.23 28.80 -14.56
N PRO A 404 13.27 28.55 -13.66
CA PRO A 404 13.43 28.89 -12.24
C PRO A 404 14.57 28.06 -11.63
N ARG A 405 15.37 28.70 -10.77
CA ARG A 405 16.41 27.99 -10.02
C ARG A 405 15.81 27.00 -9.04
N GLY A 406 16.49 25.87 -8.86
CA GLY A 406 16.06 24.81 -7.96
C GLY A 406 16.75 23.48 -8.23
N LEU A 407 16.38 22.49 -7.42
CA LEU A 407 16.87 21.12 -7.48
C LEU A 407 15.69 20.20 -7.76
N ALA A 408 15.83 19.31 -8.74
CA ALA A 408 14.93 18.20 -8.96
C ALA A 408 15.68 16.88 -8.81
N ARG A 409 15.00 15.89 -8.23
CA ARG A 409 15.34 14.48 -8.32
C ARG A 409 14.13 13.79 -8.91
N ASP A 410 14.34 13.06 -10.00
CA ASP A 410 13.23 12.49 -10.74
C ASP A 410 13.58 11.11 -11.26
N TYR A 411 12.59 10.24 -11.23
CA TYR A 411 12.70 8.82 -11.54
C TYR A 411 11.30 8.25 -11.80
N PRO A 412 11.18 7.20 -12.64
CA PRO A 412 9.89 6.60 -12.93
C PRO A 412 9.40 5.72 -11.78
N GLN A 413 8.08 5.67 -11.61
CA GLN A 413 7.43 4.71 -10.71
C GLN A 413 7.39 3.30 -11.30
N TYR A 414 7.19 3.22 -12.61
CA TYR A 414 7.06 1.96 -13.34
C TYR A 414 8.15 1.89 -14.39
N GLU A 415 8.82 0.74 -14.43
CA GLU A 415 9.88 0.45 -15.39
C GLU A 415 9.38 0.50 -16.83
N VAL A 416 8.19 -0.05 -17.12
CA VAL A 416 7.63 -0.08 -18.48
C VAL A 416 6.61 1.02 -18.67
N ARG A 417 6.85 1.91 -19.64
CA ARG A 417 5.95 3.01 -20.02
C ARG A 417 5.76 2.96 -21.53
N ALA A 418 4.79 2.16 -21.94
CA ALA A 418 4.61 1.75 -23.34
C ALA A 418 3.44 2.46 -24.03
N GLY A 419 3.55 2.66 -25.34
CA GLY A 419 2.45 3.03 -26.22
C GLY A 419 2.33 2.03 -27.35
N MET A 420 1.11 1.51 -27.60
CA MET A 420 0.85 0.61 -28.72
C MET A 420 0.36 1.39 -29.94
N ILE A 421 0.97 1.15 -31.10
CA ILE A 421 0.63 1.77 -32.37
C ILE A 421 0.16 0.68 -33.34
N ASP A 422 -1.12 0.73 -33.69
CA ASP A 422 -1.73 -0.14 -34.71
C ASP A 422 -1.37 0.36 -36.10
N VAL A 423 -0.37 -0.28 -36.70
CA VAL A 423 0.00 -0.09 -38.11
C VAL A 423 -0.62 -1.17 -39.01
N GLY A 424 -1.18 -2.22 -38.42
CA GLY A 424 -1.89 -3.30 -39.10
C GLY A 424 -3.11 -2.76 -39.85
N ARG A 425 -4.07 -2.16 -39.14
CA ARG A 425 -5.32 -1.69 -39.75
C ARG A 425 -5.15 -0.47 -40.65
N MET A 426 -4.17 0.39 -40.36
CA MET A 426 -3.84 1.55 -41.18
C MET A 426 -2.33 1.70 -41.32
N TYR A 427 -1.84 1.73 -42.55
CA TYR A 427 -0.41 1.95 -42.81
C TYR A 427 0.02 3.34 -42.36
N ILE A 428 1.08 3.40 -41.56
CA ILE A 428 1.78 4.62 -41.18
C ILE A 428 3.14 4.59 -41.85
N PRO A 429 3.51 5.56 -42.69
CA PRO A 429 4.86 5.63 -43.24
C PRO A 429 5.93 5.66 -42.13
N LEU A 430 7.07 5.02 -42.37
CA LEU A 430 8.05 4.77 -41.31
C LEU A 430 8.63 6.07 -40.72
N GLU A 431 8.70 7.13 -41.51
CA GLU A 431 9.10 8.46 -41.08
C GLU A 431 8.17 9.04 -40.01
N TYR A 432 6.85 8.89 -40.17
CA TYR A 432 5.87 9.33 -39.18
C TYR A 432 5.88 8.43 -37.95
N LEU A 433 6.07 7.11 -38.14
CA LEU A 433 6.21 6.19 -37.02
C LEU A 433 7.42 6.57 -36.16
N LYS A 434 8.54 6.89 -36.80
CA LYS A 434 9.76 7.38 -36.14
C LYS A 434 9.50 8.67 -35.37
N GLU A 435 8.84 9.66 -35.98
CA GLU A 435 8.50 10.93 -35.34
C GLU A 435 7.64 10.72 -34.08
N ILE A 436 6.59 9.91 -34.16
CA ILE A 436 5.73 9.57 -33.01
C ILE A 436 6.55 8.97 -31.88
N THR A 437 7.45 8.04 -32.19
CA THR A 437 8.28 7.37 -31.19
C THR A 437 9.35 8.29 -30.57
N ILE A 438 9.83 9.29 -31.31
CA ILE A 438 10.68 10.35 -30.74
C ILE A 438 9.90 11.18 -29.72
N TYR A 439 8.65 11.56 -30.04
CA TYR A 439 7.79 12.26 -29.06
C TYR A 439 7.52 11.42 -27.81
N MET A 440 7.36 10.10 -27.95
CA MET A 440 7.25 9.19 -26.80
C MET A 440 8.46 9.32 -25.87
N SER A 441 9.68 9.38 -26.40
CA SER A 441 10.91 9.60 -25.61
C SER A 441 10.93 10.97 -24.90
N TYR A 442 10.50 12.04 -25.59
CA TYR A 442 10.39 13.38 -25.00
C TYR A 442 9.45 13.42 -23.78
N TYR A 443 8.41 12.60 -23.79
CA TYR A 443 7.49 12.40 -22.67
C TYR A 443 7.87 11.22 -21.76
N LYS A 444 9.14 10.80 -21.80
CA LYS A 444 9.74 9.77 -20.94
C LYS A 444 9.04 8.40 -21.01
N MET A 445 8.36 8.09 -22.10
CA MET A 445 8.03 6.71 -22.44
C MET A 445 9.30 5.99 -22.88
N ASN A 446 9.36 4.69 -22.72
CA ASN A 446 10.55 3.89 -23.06
C ASN A 446 10.24 2.66 -23.93
N GLU A 447 8.97 2.44 -24.28
CA GLU A 447 8.60 1.32 -25.13
C GLU A 447 7.57 1.71 -26.19
N ALA A 448 7.83 1.35 -27.44
CA ALA A 448 6.89 1.46 -28.55
C ALA A 448 6.48 0.07 -29.01
N HIS A 449 5.23 -0.29 -28.72
CA HIS A 449 4.65 -1.57 -29.11
C HIS A 449 3.99 -1.44 -30.50
N ILE A 450 4.59 -2.04 -31.52
CA ILE A 450 4.16 -1.93 -32.91
C ILE A 450 3.38 -3.18 -33.31
N HIS A 451 2.08 -3.00 -33.48
CA HIS A 451 1.15 -4.05 -33.89
C HIS A 451 1.12 -4.11 -35.44
N ILE A 452 1.84 -5.08 -36.02
CA ILE A 452 2.15 -5.09 -37.47
C ILE A 452 1.18 -5.91 -38.34
N ASN A 453 0.24 -6.66 -37.75
CA ASN A 453 -0.78 -7.37 -38.51
C ASN A 453 -2.12 -7.43 -37.80
N ASP A 454 -3.20 -7.26 -38.55
CA ASP A 454 -4.56 -7.36 -38.02
C ASP A 454 -5.57 -7.73 -39.12
N TYR A 455 -6.78 -8.11 -38.71
CA TYR A 455 -7.98 -8.21 -39.53
C TYR A 455 -9.06 -7.23 -39.05
N TRP A 456 -9.34 -6.21 -39.87
CA TRP A 456 -10.40 -5.25 -39.61
C TRP A 456 -11.76 -5.76 -40.12
N GLY A 457 -12.47 -6.48 -39.25
CA GLY A 457 -13.68 -7.22 -39.63
C GLY A 457 -14.80 -6.43 -40.29
N GLN A 458 -14.95 -5.13 -39.99
CA GLN A 458 -16.01 -4.29 -40.58
C GLN A 458 -15.76 -3.95 -42.05
N SER A 459 -14.50 -3.91 -42.48
CA SER A 459 -14.12 -3.62 -43.86
C SER A 459 -13.75 -4.87 -44.66
N GLY A 460 -13.55 -6.00 -43.98
CA GLY A 460 -12.98 -7.21 -44.58
C GLY A 460 -11.50 -7.04 -44.95
N TYR A 461 -10.84 -6.02 -44.39
CA TYR A 461 -9.44 -5.70 -44.67
C TYR A 461 -8.51 -6.48 -43.73
N SER A 462 -7.40 -6.97 -44.27
CA SER A 462 -6.31 -7.56 -43.50
C SER A 462 -4.97 -7.07 -44.04
N ALA A 463 -3.99 -6.91 -43.16
CA ALA A 463 -2.65 -6.54 -43.56
C ALA A 463 -1.60 -7.23 -42.70
N PHE A 464 -0.45 -7.50 -43.33
CA PHE A 464 0.80 -7.82 -42.67
C PHE A 464 1.84 -6.80 -43.14
N ARG A 465 2.32 -5.95 -42.22
CA ARG A 465 3.11 -4.75 -42.56
C ARG A 465 4.60 -4.95 -42.65
N LEU A 466 5.12 -6.14 -42.34
CA LEU A 466 6.54 -6.41 -42.42
C LEU A 466 6.85 -7.28 -43.66
N GLU A 467 7.94 -6.97 -44.34
CA GLU A 467 8.40 -7.79 -45.46
C GLU A 467 8.66 -9.25 -45.06
N SER A 468 8.12 -10.18 -45.85
CA SER A 468 8.33 -11.63 -45.69
C SER A 468 8.74 -12.27 -47.02
N GLU A 469 9.98 -12.74 -47.09
CA GLU A 469 10.50 -13.52 -48.21
C GLU A 469 9.93 -14.94 -48.25
N VAL A 470 9.58 -15.49 -47.08
CA VAL A 470 9.05 -16.86 -46.95
C VAL A 470 7.58 -16.91 -47.36
N TYR A 471 6.81 -15.88 -47.00
CA TYR A 471 5.40 -15.76 -47.36
C TYR A 471 5.11 -14.39 -48.02
N PRO A 472 5.55 -14.17 -49.27
CA PRO A 472 5.32 -12.88 -49.93
C PRO A 472 3.84 -12.55 -50.14
N SER A 473 2.97 -13.57 -50.13
CA SER A 473 1.53 -13.43 -50.37
C SER A 473 0.75 -12.78 -49.22
N ILE A 474 1.30 -12.78 -47.99
CA ILE A 474 0.62 -12.16 -46.83
C ILE A 474 0.96 -10.67 -46.69
N VAL A 475 2.06 -10.21 -47.31
CA VAL A 475 2.54 -8.83 -47.19
C VAL A 475 1.53 -7.88 -47.83
N ALA A 476 1.19 -6.81 -47.10
CA ALA A 476 0.24 -5.81 -47.56
C ALA A 476 0.75 -5.08 -48.83
N LYS A 477 -0.15 -4.85 -49.80
CA LYS A 477 0.20 -4.24 -51.09
C LYS A 477 0.06 -2.71 -51.12
N ASP A 478 -0.63 -2.15 -50.13
CA ASP A 478 -0.90 -0.73 -49.97
C ASP A 478 0.11 -0.01 -49.06
N GLY A 479 0.99 -0.76 -48.40
CA GLY A 479 2.10 -0.23 -47.62
C GLY A 479 2.66 -1.27 -46.66
N TYR A 480 3.99 -1.41 -46.63
CA TYR A 480 4.72 -2.29 -45.72
C TYR A 480 6.13 -1.74 -45.48
N TYR A 481 6.80 -2.22 -44.44
CA TYR A 481 8.18 -1.91 -44.10
C TYR A 481 9.10 -3.02 -44.62
N THR A 482 10.16 -2.64 -45.33
CA THR A 482 11.25 -3.57 -45.61
C THR A 482 11.94 -3.97 -44.31
N LYS A 483 12.50 -5.18 -44.25
CA LYS A 483 13.18 -5.66 -43.05
C LYS A 483 14.33 -4.74 -42.66
N ASP A 484 15.06 -4.21 -43.65
CA ASP A 484 16.22 -3.36 -43.40
C ASP A 484 15.81 -1.97 -42.89
N ALA A 485 14.78 -1.35 -43.47
CA ALA A 485 14.26 -0.09 -42.96
C ALA A 485 13.70 -0.23 -41.55
N TYR A 486 12.94 -1.30 -41.29
CA TYR A 486 12.37 -1.55 -39.96
C TYR A 486 13.47 -1.80 -38.90
N ARG A 487 14.51 -2.59 -39.22
CA ARG A 487 15.68 -2.76 -38.33
C ARG A 487 16.40 -1.45 -38.06
N GLN A 488 16.55 -0.60 -39.07
CA GLN A 488 17.18 0.70 -38.87
C GLN A 488 16.33 1.59 -37.96
N TYR A 489 15.01 1.60 -38.15
CA TYR A 489 14.09 2.26 -37.22
C TYR A 489 14.26 1.75 -35.77
N GLN A 490 14.33 0.44 -35.54
CA GLN A 490 14.56 -0.11 -34.19
C GLN A 490 15.90 0.36 -33.59
N LYS A 491 16.97 0.40 -34.38
CA LYS A 491 18.28 0.89 -33.93
C LYS A 491 18.25 2.39 -33.62
N ASP A 492 17.61 3.17 -34.48
CA ASP A 492 17.45 4.60 -34.30
C ASP A 492 16.70 4.87 -32.99
N MET A 493 15.57 4.20 -32.75
CA MET A 493 14.77 4.39 -31.53
C MET A 493 15.48 3.98 -30.25
N LYS A 494 16.40 3.00 -30.32
CA LYS A 494 17.26 2.68 -29.17
C LYS A 494 18.17 3.83 -28.77
N ALA A 495 18.58 4.71 -29.71
CA ALA A 495 19.33 5.92 -29.38
C ALA A 495 18.49 6.94 -28.60
N TYR A 496 17.17 6.95 -28.82
CA TYR A 496 16.20 7.75 -28.07
C TYR A 496 15.74 7.06 -26.78
N GLY A 497 16.32 5.92 -26.40
CA GLY A 497 15.91 5.20 -25.19
C GLY A 497 14.57 4.49 -25.31
N ILE A 498 14.11 4.22 -26.54
CA ILE A 498 12.86 3.49 -26.79
C ILE A 498 13.19 2.08 -27.27
N ASP A 499 12.65 1.09 -26.57
CA ASP A 499 12.58 -0.28 -27.05
C ASP A 499 11.37 -0.48 -27.96
N VAL A 500 11.62 -1.04 -29.15
CA VAL A 500 10.56 -1.31 -30.12
C VAL A 500 10.14 -2.77 -30.02
N ILE A 501 8.99 -3.01 -29.42
CA ILE A 501 8.39 -4.35 -29.31
C ILE A 501 7.51 -4.55 -30.54
N THR A 502 7.76 -5.61 -31.31
CA THR A 502 6.99 -5.91 -32.53
C THR A 502 6.08 -7.08 -32.27
N GLU A 503 4.77 -6.87 -32.43
CA GLU A 503 3.77 -7.90 -32.26
C GLU A 503 3.36 -8.50 -33.59
N ILE A 504 3.42 -9.83 -33.64
CA ILE A 504 2.72 -10.62 -34.65
C ILE A 504 1.56 -11.30 -33.93
N ASP A 505 0.36 -10.75 -34.08
CA ASP A 505 -0.82 -11.26 -33.39
C ASP A 505 -1.27 -12.58 -34.05
N THR A 506 -1.33 -13.62 -33.21
CA THR A 506 -1.80 -14.98 -33.49
C THR A 506 -2.23 -15.61 -32.15
N PRO A 507 -3.16 -16.57 -32.10
CA PRO A 507 -3.90 -17.23 -33.19
C PRO A 507 -5.26 -16.60 -33.56
#